data_AF-A0A3C1PI88-F1
#
_entry.id   AF-A0A3C1PI88-F1
#
_cell.length_a   1.000
_cell.length_b   1.000
_cell.length_c   1.000
_cell.angle_alpha   90.00
_cell.angle_beta   90.00
_cell.angle_gamma   90.00
#
_symmetry.space_group_name_H-M   'P 1'
#
loop_
_entity.id
_entity.type
_entity.pdbx_description
1 polymer ?
#
loop_
_entity_poly.entity_id
_entity_poly.type
_entity_poly.pdbx_seq_one_letter_code
_entity_poly.pdbx_strand_id
1 'polypeptide(L)'
;MEQKFISNIPMNLFLDDERTPAAVANYMPYAVYRNLQWETVKSFDEFVKFINTKGVPENISFDHDLCDEHYKYSGSKSIPYELMKEKTGYHCLFWLILYCNKNNRELPNILIHTMNVTGKRNMDLLIEMYSKIK
;
A
#
# COMPACT_ATOMS: atom_id res chain seq x y z
N MET A 1 35.33 -10.02 20.78
CA MET A 1 34.03 -9.36 20.98
C MET A 1 33.86 -8.35 19.87
N GLU A 2 33.03 -8.67 18.88
CA GLU A 2 32.44 -7.67 17.98
C GLU A 2 31.00 -8.12 17.75
N GLN A 3 30.06 -7.51 18.49
CA GLN A 3 28.66 -7.59 18.11
C GLN A 3 28.52 -6.75 16.85
N LYS A 4 28.36 -7.40 15.70
CA LYS A 4 27.89 -6.73 14.49
C LYS A 4 26.53 -6.12 14.83
N PHE A 5 26.47 -4.81 14.97
CA PHE A 5 25.22 -4.07 14.93
C PHE A 5 24.63 -4.32 13.54
N ILE A 6 23.74 -5.30 13.43
CA ILE A 6 22.83 -5.37 12.30
C ILE A 6 21.88 -4.20 12.54
N SER A 7 22.17 -3.07 11.89
CA SER A 7 21.17 -2.03 11.71
C SER A 7 20.02 -2.69 10.95
N ASN A 8 18.92 -3.03 11.63
CA ASN A 8 17.68 -3.37 10.95
C ASN A 8 17.23 -2.10 10.24
N ILE A 9 17.60 -1.96 8.97
CA ILE A 9 17.10 -0.87 8.14
C ILE A 9 15.58 -1.05 8.07
N PRO A 10 14.78 -0.02 8.43
CA PRO A 10 13.35 -0.05 8.26
C PRO A 10 12.95 -0.48 6.86
N MET A 11 12.14 -1.54 6.77
CA MET A 11 11.61 -2.01 5.51
C MET A 11 10.45 -1.09 5.08
N ASN A 12 10.44 -0.64 3.83
CA ASN A 12 9.37 0.20 3.26
C ASN A 12 8.88 -0.41 1.96
N LEU A 13 7.57 -0.47 1.78
CA LEU A 13 6.94 -1.12 0.64
C LEU A 13 6.15 -0.11 -0.21
N PHE A 14 6.37 -0.14 -1.50
CA PHE A 14 5.72 0.71 -2.48
C PHE A 14 4.89 -0.16 -3.43
N LEU A 15 3.57 -0.04 -3.36
CA LEU A 15 2.64 -0.80 -4.19
C LEU A 15 2.17 0.07 -5.35
N ASP A 16 2.67 -0.20 -6.55
CA ASP A 16 2.32 0.50 -7.78
C ASP A 16 2.79 -0.36 -8.97
N ASP A 17 1.94 -0.53 -9.98
CA ASP A 17 2.25 -1.35 -11.16
C ASP A 17 3.12 -0.59 -12.18
N GLU A 18 2.94 0.72 -12.27
CA GLU A 18 3.54 1.59 -13.29
C GLU A 18 4.66 2.48 -12.74
N ARG A 19 4.40 3.20 -11.64
CA ARG A 19 5.25 4.31 -11.18
C ARG A 19 6.35 3.83 -10.23
N THR A 20 7.29 4.73 -9.99
CA THR A 20 8.37 4.55 -9.01
C THR A 20 8.22 5.57 -7.87
N PRO A 21 8.82 5.32 -6.69
CA PRO A 21 8.83 6.30 -5.60
C PRO A 21 9.37 7.68 -6.04
N ALA A 22 10.40 7.70 -6.89
CA ALA A 22 10.97 8.94 -7.43
C ALA A 22 9.98 9.72 -8.30
N ALA A 23 9.17 9.02 -9.11
CA ALA A 23 8.12 9.66 -9.92
C ALA A 23 7.03 10.27 -9.04
N VAL A 24 6.58 9.53 -8.01
CA VAL A 24 5.58 10.00 -7.03
C VAL A 24 6.06 11.20 -6.23
N ALA A 25 7.36 11.25 -5.90
CA ALA A 25 7.96 12.36 -5.18
C ALA A 25 7.87 13.72 -5.91
N ASN A 26 7.49 13.76 -7.18
CA ASN A 26 7.32 15.01 -7.93
C ASN A 26 6.01 15.73 -7.60
N TYR A 27 4.99 15.01 -7.11
CA TYR A 27 3.67 15.58 -6.82
C TYR A 27 3.18 15.28 -5.40
N MET A 28 3.78 14.31 -4.70
CA MET A 28 3.49 14.07 -3.29
C MET A 28 4.47 14.85 -2.40
N PRO A 29 3.98 15.64 -1.42
CA PRO A 29 4.82 16.54 -0.63
C PRO A 29 5.70 15.84 0.42
N TYR A 30 5.74 14.51 0.44
CA TYR A 30 6.40 13.76 1.49
C TYR A 30 7.86 13.46 1.14
N ALA A 31 8.80 13.99 1.94
CA ALA A 31 10.22 13.69 1.84
C ALA A 31 10.53 12.17 1.93
N VAL A 32 9.60 11.41 2.51
CA VAL A 32 9.63 9.95 2.65
C VAL A 32 9.92 9.21 1.33
N TYR A 33 9.43 9.70 0.19
CA TYR A 33 9.64 9.06 -1.11
C TYR A 33 11.06 9.22 -1.66
N ARG A 34 11.79 10.26 -1.22
CA ARG A 34 13.18 10.50 -1.63
C ARG A 34 14.19 9.96 -0.63
N ASN A 35 13.81 9.91 0.65
CA ASN A 35 14.75 9.68 1.73
C ASN A 35 14.75 8.22 2.22
N LEU A 36 13.71 7.44 1.92
CA LEU A 36 13.64 6.04 2.30
C LEU A 36 13.99 5.12 1.12
N GLN A 37 14.54 3.94 1.43
CA GLN A 37 14.67 2.85 0.48
C GLN A 37 13.35 2.08 0.42
N TRP A 38 12.84 1.88 -0.80
CA TRP A 38 11.56 1.24 -1.05
C TRP A 38 11.76 -0.04 -1.85
N GLU A 39 11.10 -1.11 -1.42
CA GLU A 39 10.85 -2.25 -2.28
C GLU A 39 9.53 -2.07 -3.01
N THR A 40 9.48 -2.43 -4.30
CA THR A 40 8.28 -2.25 -5.13
C THR A 40 7.62 -3.59 -5.41
N VAL A 41 6.30 -3.63 -5.28
CA VAL A 41 5.42 -4.73 -5.69
C VAL A 41 4.33 -4.17 -6.59
N LYS A 42 3.89 -4.97 -7.56
CA LYS A 42 3.05 -4.49 -8.67
C LYS A 42 1.63 -5.05 -8.67
N SER A 43 1.34 -6.02 -7.81
CA SER A 43 0.06 -6.72 -7.79
C SER A 43 -0.33 -7.16 -6.40
N PHE A 44 -1.59 -7.55 -6.22
CA PHE A 44 -2.10 -8.13 -4.98
C PHE A 44 -1.31 -9.38 -4.56
N ASP A 45 -1.00 -10.27 -5.50
CA ASP A 45 -0.27 -11.51 -5.20
C ASP A 45 1.16 -11.22 -4.75
N GLU A 46 1.85 -10.28 -5.41
CA GLU A 46 3.17 -9.82 -4.98
C GLU A 46 3.14 -9.15 -3.61
N PHE A 47 2.12 -8.35 -3.34
CA PHE A 47 1.91 -7.71 -2.04
C PHE A 47 1.73 -8.75 -0.93
N VAL A 48 0.83 -9.72 -1.11
CA VAL A 48 0.59 -10.78 -0.13
C VAL A 48 1.84 -11.63 0.07
N LYS A 49 2.52 -12.00 -1.03
CA LYS A 49 3.78 -12.74 -0.98
C LYS A 49 4.85 -11.97 -0.21
N PHE A 50 4.99 -10.67 -0.44
CA PHE A 50 5.94 -9.81 0.27
C PHE A 50 5.67 -9.86 1.78
N ILE A 51 4.43 -9.57 2.21
CA ILE A 51 4.09 -9.52 3.63
C ILE A 51 4.31 -10.86 4.32
N ASN A 52 3.95 -11.97 3.66
CA ASN A 52 4.14 -13.32 4.21
C ASN A 52 5.61 -13.74 4.29
N THR A 53 6.48 -13.24 3.41
CA THR A 53 7.89 -13.66 3.33
C THR A 53 8.84 -12.76 4.12
N LYS A 54 8.57 -11.45 4.13
CA LYS A 54 9.44 -10.44 4.76
C LYS A 54 8.82 -9.83 6.02
N GLY A 55 7.54 -10.08 6.29
CA GLY A 55 6.81 -9.47 7.37
C GLY A 55 6.19 -8.12 6.98
N VAL A 56 5.56 -7.46 7.95
CA VAL A 56 4.92 -6.16 7.76
C VAL A 56 6.01 -5.06 7.81
N PRO A 57 6.15 -4.23 6.75
CA PRO A 57 7.03 -3.06 6.70
C PRO A 57 6.76 -2.03 7.81
N GLU A 58 7.66 -1.07 7.98
CA GLU A 58 7.39 0.13 8.80
C GLU A 58 6.47 1.11 8.05
N ASN A 59 6.74 1.33 6.76
CA ASN A 59 5.96 2.20 5.89
C ASN A 59 5.43 1.43 4.68
N ILE A 60 4.18 1.65 4.31
CA ILE A 60 3.62 1.15 3.05
C ILE A 60 2.92 2.29 2.32
N SER A 61 3.25 2.47 1.04
CA SER A 61 2.57 3.42 0.18
C SER A 61 1.79 2.73 -0.92
N PHE A 62 0.51 3.08 -1.06
CA PHE A 62 -0.43 2.42 -1.94
C PHE A 62 -0.85 3.29 -3.12
N ASP A 63 -0.68 2.77 -4.33
CA ASP A 63 -1.56 3.09 -5.44
C ASP A 63 -2.83 2.24 -5.36
N HIS A 64 -3.90 2.74 -5.97
CA HIS A 64 -5.17 2.04 -6.09
C HIS A 64 -5.26 1.18 -7.35
N ASP A 65 -4.84 1.69 -8.51
CA ASP A 65 -5.11 1.11 -9.83
C ASP A 65 -3.92 0.26 -10.29
N LEU A 66 -3.87 -1.02 -9.91
CA LEU A 66 -2.74 -1.92 -10.16
C LEU A 66 -2.75 -2.68 -11.51
N CYS A 67 -3.60 -2.26 -12.44
CA CYS A 67 -3.64 -2.83 -13.80
C CYS A 67 -4.54 -2.01 -14.73
N ASP A 68 -4.40 -2.26 -16.04
CA ASP A 68 -5.17 -1.61 -17.13
C ASP A 68 -6.70 -1.68 -16.96
N GLU A 69 -7.23 -2.76 -16.35
CA GLU A 69 -8.68 -2.90 -16.12
C GLU A 69 -9.20 -1.77 -15.22
N HIS A 70 -8.42 -1.38 -14.22
CA HIS A 70 -8.80 -0.40 -13.22
C HIS A 70 -8.91 1.01 -13.82
N TYR A 71 -8.07 1.34 -14.81
CA TYR A 71 -8.04 2.66 -15.43
C TYR A 71 -9.36 3.06 -16.10
N LYS A 72 -10.15 2.07 -16.54
CA LYS A 72 -11.52 2.29 -17.09
C LYS A 72 -12.45 2.98 -16.09
N TYR A 73 -12.18 2.80 -14.80
CA TYR A 73 -12.96 3.37 -13.72
C TYR A 73 -12.23 4.53 -13.04
N SER A 74 -11.05 4.92 -13.53
CA SER A 74 -10.33 6.08 -13.01
C SER A 74 -11.17 7.34 -13.21
N GLY A 75 -11.40 8.09 -12.13
CA GLY A 75 -12.28 9.26 -12.12
C GLY A 75 -13.78 8.95 -12.05
N SER A 76 -14.19 7.67 -11.99
CA SER A 76 -15.60 7.31 -11.77
C SER A 76 -16.07 7.67 -10.36
N LYS A 77 -17.35 8.02 -10.19
CA LYS A 77 -17.93 8.35 -8.86
C LYS A 77 -18.02 7.15 -7.92
N SER A 78 -18.05 5.95 -8.47
CA SER A 78 -18.06 4.68 -7.75
C SER A 78 -17.17 3.68 -8.48
N ILE A 79 -16.62 2.72 -7.72
CA ILE A 79 -15.74 1.68 -8.24
C ILE A 79 -16.43 0.32 -8.02
N PRO A 80 -16.72 -0.44 -9.09
CA PRO A 80 -17.42 -1.71 -8.98
C PRO A 80 -16.44 -2.84 -8.66
N TYR A 81 -15.88 -2.87 -7.45
CA TYR A 81 -14.85 -3.85 -7.06
C TYR A 81 -15.22 -5.31 -7.31
N GLU A 82 -16.50 -5.66 -7.13
CA GLU A 82 -17.01 -7.03 -7.34
C GLU A 82 -17.07 -7.46 -8.80
N LEU A 83 -17.00 -6.51 -9.75
CA LEU A 83 -17.00 -6.79 -11.18
C LEU A 83 -15.58 -6.84 -11.77
N MET A 84 -14.58 -6.41 -11.00
CA MET A 84 -13.19 -6.39 -11.43
C MET A 84 -12.59 -7.78 -11.33
N LYS A 85 -11.87 -8.19 -12.37
CA LYS A 85 -11.14 -9.45 -12.37
C LYS A 85 -9.90 -9.34 -11.50
N GLU A 86 -9.15 -8.25 -11.66
CA GLU A 86 -7.91 -8.02 -10.90
C GLU A 86 -8.18 -7.30 -9.58
N LYS A 87 -7.28 -7.50 -8.62
CA LYS A 87 -7.36 -6.88 -7.29
C LYS A 87 -6.62 -5.55 -7.27
N THR A 88 -7.31 -4.51 -6.81
CA THR A 88 -6.79 -3.14 -6.62
C THR A 88 -5.97 -2.98 -5.32
N GLY A 89 -5.34 -1.82 -5.16
CA GLY A 89 -4.70 -1.44 -3.89
C GLY A 89 -5.65 -1.34 -2.71
N TYR A 90 -6.94 -1.08 -2.95
CA TYR A 90 -7.99 -1.18 -1.92
C TYR A 90 -8.05 -2.59 -1.33
N HIS A 91 -7.99 -3.61 -2.17
CA HIS A 91 -7.98 -5.01 -1.71
C HIS A 91 -6.70 -5.36 -0.94
N CYS A 92 -5.55 -4.82 -1.35
CA CYS A 92 -4.29 -5.01 -0.63
C CYS A 92 -4.36 -4.42 0.79
N LEU A 93 -4.89 -3.20 0.92
CA LEU A 93 -5.08 -2.55 2.21
C LEU A 93 -6.09 -3.29 3.10
N PHE A 94 -7.21 -3.73 2.54
CA PHE A 94 -8.19 -4.55 3.26
C PHE A 94 -7.59 -5.85 3.78
N TRP A 95 -6.85 -6.56 2.92
CA TRP A 95 -6.16 -7.78 3.32
C TRP A 95 -5.12 -7.51 4.42
N LEU A 96 -4.33 -6.43 4.31
CA LEU A 96 -3.36 -6.05 5.33
C LEU A 96 -4.00 -5.81 6.69
N ILE A 97 -5.13 -5.09 6.72
CA ILE A 97 -5.88 -4.82 7.94
C ILE A 97 -6.32 -6.14 8.61
N LEU A 98 -6.93 -7.05 7.83
CA LEU A 98 -7.33 -8.35 8.35
C LEU A 98 -6.13 -9.18 8.81
N TYR A 99 -5.04 -9.15 8.07
CA TYR A 99 -3.80 -9.83 8.41
C TYR A 99 -3.22 -9.32 9.74
N CYS A 100 -3.07 -8.01 9.90
CA CYS A 100 -2.57 -7.42 11.14
C CYS A 100 -3.48 -7.73 12.32
N ASN A 101 -4.81 -7.60 12.15
CA ASN A 101 -5.78 -7.93 13.20
C ASN A 101 -5.69 -9.40 13.64
N LYS A 102 -5.70 -10.33 12.67
CA LYS A 102 -5.60 -11.77 12.95
C LYS A 102 -4.32 -12.15 13.68
N ASN A 103 -3.23 -11.43 13.43
CA ASN A 103 -1.92 -11.69 14.01
C ASN A 103 -1.60 -10.80 15.22
N ASN A 104 -2.59 -10.06 15.76
CA ASN A 104 -2.42 -9.11 16.86
C ASN A 104 -1.24 -8.14 16.65
N ARG A 105 -1.12 -7.62 15.43
CA ARG A 105 -0.10 -6.65 15.01
C ARG A 105 -0.73 -5.29 14.78
N GLU A 106 0.05 -4.25 15.01
CA GLU A 106 -0.33 -2.89 14.62
C GLU A 106 -0.25 -2.71 13.10
N LEU A 107 -0.99 -1.74 12.58
CA LEU A 107 -0.83 -1.32 11.20
C LEU A 107 0.49 -0.55 11.05
N PRO A 108 1.16 -0.68 9.90
CA PRO A 108 2.31 0.15 9.57
C PRO A 108 1.85 1.59 9.29
N ASN A 109 2.80 2.50 9.09
CA ASN A 109 2.49 3.82 8.58
C ASN A 109 1.96 3.71 7.13
N ILE A 110 0.71 4.10 6.92
CA ILE A 110 0.03 3.99 5.63
C ILE A 110 0.08 5.33 4.89
N LEU A 111 0.61 5.29 3.67
CA LEU A 111 0.56 6.39 2.71
C LEU A 111 -0.31 5.97 1.53
N ILE A 112 -1.08 6.90 0.98
CA ILE A 112 -1.91 6.67 -0.21
C ILE A 112 -1.52 7.69 -1.27
N HIS A 113 -0.81 7.22 -2.30
CA HIS A 113 -0.26 8.06 -3.38
C HIS A 113 -1.03 7.94 -4.70
N THR A 114 -2.11 7.18 -4.71
CA THR A 114 -2.97 7.08 -5.88
C THR A 114 -3.52 8.43 -6.33
N MET A 115 -3.64 8.56 -7.66
CA MET A 115 -4.33 9.69 -8.30
C MET A 115 -5.82 9.41 -8.52
N ASN A 116 -6.29 8.18 -8.27
CA ASN A 116 -7.70 7.84 -8.33
C ASN A 116 -8.43 8.39 -7.11
N VAL A 117 -9.12 9.52 -7.27
CA VAL A 117 -9.79 10.23 -6.16
C VAL A 117 -10.81 9.35 -5.42
N THR A 118 -11.61 8.58 -6.16
CA THR A 118 -12.62 7.70 -5.57
C THR A 118 -11.97 6.50 -4.88
N GLY A 119 -10.94 5.92 -5.49
CA GLY A 119 -10.14 4.85 -4.91
C GLY A 119 -9.49 5.30 -3.60
N LYS A 120 -8.84 6.47 -3.62
CA LYS A 120 -8.26 7.13 -2.43
C LYS A 120 -9.30 7.28 -1.32
N ARG A 121 -10.45 7.87 -1.63
CA ARG A 121 -11.55 8.07 -0.65
C ARG A 121 -11.99 6.74 -0.03
N ASN A 122 -12.14 5.69 -0.83
CA ASN A 122 -12.53 4.36 -0.33
C ASN A 122 -11.47 3.76 0.60
N MET A 123 -10.19 3.95 0.29
CA MET A 123 -9.08 3.49 1.13
C MET A 123 -8.96 4.29 2.43
N ASP A 124 -9.12 5.62 2.37
CA ASP A 124 -9.14 6.49 3.55
C ASP A 124 -10.27 6.09 4.51
N LEU A 125 -11.48 5.86 3.99
CA LEU A 125 -12.63 5.38 4.79
C LEU A 125 -12.35 4.02 5.45
N LEU A 126 -11.65 3.13 4.75
CA LEU A 126 -11.31 1.82 5.29
C LEU A 126 -10.34 1.93 6.49
N ILE A 127 -9.36 2.84 6.43
CA ILE A 127 -8.43 3.13 7.54
C ILE A 127 -9.19 3.76 8.71
N GLU A 128 -10.09 4.71 8.43
CA GLU A 128 -10.91 5.37 9.46
C GLU A 128 -11.81 4.36 10.19
N MET A 129 -12.48 3.47 9.44
CA MET A 129 -13.31 2.42 10.02
C MET A 129 -12.51 1.49 10.93
N TYR A 130 -11.32 1.05 10.49
CA TYR A 130 -10.46 0.20 11.33
C TYR A 130 -10.03 0.90 12.62
N SER A 131 -9.68 2.19 12.53
CA SER A 131 -9.25 2.99 13.69
C SER A 131 -10.34 3.20 14.73
N LYS A 132 -11.62 3.07 14.36
CA LYS A 132 -12.77 3.19 15.28
C LYS A 132 -13.14 1.89 15.99
N ILE A 133 -12.70 0.74 15.48
CA ILE A 133 -13.07 -0.59 15.98
C ILE A 133 -12.00 -1.17 16.92
N LYS A 134 -10.77 -0.65 16.86
CA LYS A 134 -9.65 -1.01 17.72
C LYS A 134 -9.72 -0.29 19.06
#